data_AF-A0A5Q8CBR0-F1
#
_entry.id   AF-A0A5Q8CBR0-F1
#
_cell.length_a   1.000
_cell.length_b   1.000
_cell.length_c   1.000
_cell.angle_alpha   90.00
_cell.angle_beta   90.00
_cell.angle_gamma   90.00
#
_symmetry.space_group_name_H-M   'P 1'
#
loop_
_entity.id
_entity.type
_entity.pdbx_description
1 polymer ?
#
loop_
_entity_poly.entity_id
_entity_poly.type
_entity_poly.pdbx_seq_one_letter_code
_entity_poly.pdbx_strand_id
1 'polypeptide(L)' 'MRTNETPHYDASVNTTGCCPKFNPGGWDDQELHFTDKPFVRATTHSVMHVPVNMGSVFARVNEHIADAGASDEGQFIV' A
#
# COMPACT_ATOMS: atom_id res chain seq x y z
N MET A 1 13.40 11.20 -7.22
CA MET A 1 12.00 11.55 -6.87
C MET A 1 11.99 12.65 -5.82
N ARG A 2 10.86 13.35 -5.64
CA ARG A 2 10.69 14.26 -4.50
C ARG A 2 10.53 13.46 -3.20
N THR A 3 10.81 14.09 -2.08
CA THR A 3 10.56 13.49 -0.75
C THR A 3 9.10 13.05 -0.64
N ASN A 4 8.88 11.83 -0.15
CA ASN A 4 7.58 11.19 -0.01
C ASN A 4 6.82 10.93 -1.32
N GLU A 5 7.39 11.12 -2.50
CA GLU A 5 6.74 10.80 -3.77
C GLU A 5 6.94 9.33 -4.14
N THR A 6 5.91 8.70 -4.72
CA THR A 6 6.00 7.36 -5.29
C THR A 6 6.06 7.42 -6.82
N PRO A 7 6.78 6.51 -7.49
CA PRO A 7 6.71 6.40 -8.94
C PRO A 7 5.29 6.16 -9.44
N HIS A 8 5.02 6.62 -10.66
CA HIS A 8 3.75 6.35 -11.31
C HIS A 8 3.60 4.84 -11.62
N TYR A 9 2.47 4.26 -11.21
CA TYR A 9 2.09 2.91 -11.60
C TYR A 9 1.43 2.90 -12.98
N ASP A 10 2.12 2.33 -13.96
CA ASP A 10 1.59 2.10 -15.30
C ASP A 10 0.69 0.86 -15.33
N ALA A 11 -0.62 1.10 -15.33
CA ALA A 11 -1.67 0.07 -15.40
C ALA A 11 -2.15 -0.23 -16.84
N SER A 12 -1.48 0.26 -17.88
CA SER A 12 -2.00 0.22 -19.26
C SER A 12 -2.04 -1.19 -19.88
N VAL A 13 -1.19 -2.11 -19.43
CA VAL A 13 -1.09 -3.47 -20.00
C VAL A 13 -1.84 -4.45 -19.11
N ASN A 14 -3.08 -4.82 -19.45
CA ASN A 14 -3.86 -5.81 -18.69
C ASN A 14 -4.02 -7.13 -19.46
N THR A 15 -3.20 -8.12 -19.10
CA THR A 15 -3.23 -9.46 -19.72
C THR A 15 -4.22 -10.42 -19.06
N THR A 16 -4.73 -10.11 -17.87
CA THR A 16 -5.55 -11.02 -17.06
C THR A 16 -7.04 -10.64 -17.03
N GLY A 17 -7.38 -9.43 -17.46
CA GLY A 17 -8.73 -8.85 -17.36
C GLY A 17 -9.04 -8.24 -16.00
N CYS A 18 -8.24 -8.48 -14.95
CA CYS A 18 -8.47 -7.93 -13.60
C CYS A 18 -7.26 -7.17 -13.04
N CYS A 19 -6.03 -7.64 -13.30
CA CYS A 19 -4.80 -7.04 -12.80
C CYS A 19 -3.86 -6.69 -13.97
N PRO A 20 -3.39 -5.44 -14.05
CA PRO A 20 -2.40 -5.07 -15.05
C PRO A 20 -1.04 -5.70 -14.73
N LYS A 21 -0.25 -5.91 -15.79
CA LYS A 21 1.11 -6.41 -15.73
C LYS A 21 1.98 -5.37 -15.05
N PHE A 22 2.73 -5.80 -14.04
CA PHE A 22 3.70 -4.93 -13.38
C PHE A 22 4.78 -4.42 -14.35
N ASN A 23 4.95 -3.10 -14.39
CA ASN A 23 6.01 -2.42 -15.15
C ASN A 23 7.07 -1.87 -14.17
N PRO A 24 8.27 -2.49 -14.10
CA PRO A 24 9.29 -2.09 -13.14
C PRO A 24 10.00 -0.79 -13.52
N GLY A 25 9.85 -0.26 -14.74
CA GLY A 25 10.68 0.84 -15.24
C GLY A 25 10.63 2.13 -14.41
N GLY A 26 9.54 2.38 -13.67
CA GLY A 26 9.44 3.50 -12.72
C GLY A 26 9.94 3.18 -11.30
N TRP A 27 10.11 1.89 -10.98
CA TRP A 27 10.36 1.37 -9.63
C TRP A 27 11.78 0.83 -9.43
N ASP A 28 12.46 0.48 -10.52
CA ASP A 28 13.79 -0.11 -10.50
C ASP A 28 14.82 0.88 -9.94
N ASP A 29 15.66 0.38 -9.02
CA ASP A 29 16.69 1.14 -8.28
C ASP A 29 16.19 2.47 -7.66
N GLN A 30 14.91 2.55 -7.27
CA GLN A 30 14.36 3.75 -6.63
C GLN A 30 14.56 3.77 -5.12
N GLU A 31 14.97 4.93 -4.60
CA GLU A 31 14.96 5.23 -3.17
C GLU A 31 13.68 5.98 -2.79
N LEU A 32 12.91 5.42 -1.85
CA LEU A 32 11.70 6.03 -1.31
C LEU A 32 12.00 6.68 0.04
N HIS A 33 11.66 7.95 0.17
CA HIS A 33 11.79 8.68 1.43
C HIS A 33 10.45 8.72 2.16
N PHE A 34 10.46 8.47 3.47
CA PHE A 34 9.30 8.58 4.35
C PHE A 34 9.59 9.60 5.47
N THR A 35 9.83 10.84 5.08
CA THR A 35 10.13 11.94 6.01
C THR A 35 8.83 12.42 6.65
N ASP A 36 8.76 12.35 7.98
CA ASP A 36 7.62 12.80 8.80
C ASP A 36 6.27 12.18 8.39
N LYS A 37 6.29 11.01 7.73
CA LYS A 37 5.07 10.33 7.30
C LYS A 37 4.45 9.56 8.47
N PRO A 38 3.16 9.75 8.78
CA PRO A 38 2.50 8.98 9.83
C PRO A 38 2.35 7.52 9.40
N PHE A 39 2.63 6.60 10.32
CA PHE A 39 2.43 5.16 10.11
C PHE A 39 1.43 4.62 11.13
N VAL A 40 0.46 3.86 10.65
CA VAL A 40 -0.46 3.13 11.53
C VAL A 40 0.19 1.81 11.95
N ARG A 41 0.22 1.56 13.25
CA ARG A 41 0.64 0.27 13.82
C ARG A 41 -0.58 -0.47 14.34
N ALA A 42 -0.72 -1.73 13.96
CA ALA A 42 -1.70 -2.64 14.54
C ALA A 42 -1.08 -4.02 14.77
N THR A 43 -1.73 -4.81 15.63
CA THR A 43 -1.29 -6.15 15.97
C THR A 43 -2.41 -7.13 15.64
N THR A 44 -2.05 -8.20 14.93
CA THR A 44 -2.91 -9.36 14.70
C THR A 44 -2.47 -10.50 15.61
N HIS A 45 -3.40 -11.42 15.88
CA HIS A 45 -3.14 -12.64 16.61
C HIS A 45 -3.17 -13.81 15.64
N SER A 46 -2.20 -14.71 15.79
CA SER A 46 -2.11 -15.94 15.02
C SER A 46 -2.16 -17.16 15.94
N VAL A 47 -2.91 -18.17 15.51
CA VAL A 47 -2.96 -19.49 16.15
C VAL A 47 -2.50 -20.51 15.13
N MET A 48 -1.50 -21.33 15.45
CA MET A 48 -0.92 -22.30 14.52
C MET A 48 -0.52 -21.68 13.16
N HIS A 49 0.10 -20.50 13.19
CA HIS A 49 0.47 -19.71 11.99
C HIS A 49 -0.71 -19.22 11.13
N VAL A 50 -1.95 -19.35 11.62
CA VAL A 50 -3.15 -18.81 10.96
C VAL A 50 -3.59 -17.52 11.65
N PRO A 51 -3.69 -16.38 10.93
CA PRO A 51 -4.11 -15.12 11.53
C PRO A 51 -5.62 -15.10 11.76
N VAL A 52 -6.04 -15.14 13.03
CA VAL A 52 -7.46 -15.35 13.40
C VAL A 52 -8.30 -14.08 13.45
N ASN A 53 -7.68 -12.90 13.49
CA ASN A 53 -8.37 -11.61 13.61
C ASN A 53 -7.94 -10.57 12.56
N MET A 54 -7.24 -11.00 11.50
CA MET A 54 -6.67 -10.05 10.53
C MET A 54 -7.74 -9.21 9.83
N GLY A 55 -8.87 -9.81 9.43
CA GLY A 55 -9.94 -9.09 8.76
C GLY A 55 -10.49 -7.91 9.57
N SER A 56 -10.79 -8.11 10.86
CA SER A 56 -11.31 -7.04 11.71
C SER A 56 -10.26 -5.98 12.06
N VAL A 57 -9.01 -6.39 12.26
CA VAL A 57 -7.90 -5.47 12.54
C VAL A 57 -7.63 -4.56 11.34
N PHE A 58 -7.56 -5.11 10.13
CA PHE A 58 -7.34 -4.32 8.91
C PHE A 58 -8.54 -3.44 8.57
N ALA A 59 -9.78 -3.91 8.74
CA ALA A 59 -10.97 -3.09 8.53
C ALA A 59 -10.94 -1.83 9.42
N ARG A 60 -10.66 -2.01 10.73
CA ARG A 60 -10.55 -0.89 11.69
C ARG A 60 -9.45 0.10 11.31
N VAL A 61 -8.27 -0.40 10.92
CA VAL A 61 -7.15 0.47 10.55
C VAL A 61 -7.46 1.25 9.26
N ASN A 62 -8.03 0.60 8.26
CA ASN A 62 -8.44 1.26 7.03
C ASN A 62 -9.49 2.34 7.27
N GLU A 63 -10.46 2.10 8.15
CA GLU A 63 -11.44 3.11 8.58
C GLU A 63 -10.74 4.34 9.18
N HIS A 64 -9.80 4.16 10.11
CA HIS A 64 -9.04 5.29 10.67
C HIS A 64 -8.17 6.04 9.64
N ILE A 65 -7.60 5.33 8.66
CA ILE A 65 -6.85 5.97 7.56
C ILE A 65 -7.80 6.81 6.69
N ALA A 66 -8.98 6.28 6.38
CA ALA A 66 -10.00 6.98 5.60
C ALA A 66 -10.54 8.21 6.36
N ASP A 67 -10.86 8.07 7.65
CA ASP A 67 -11.33 9.16 8.51
C ASP A 67 -10.30 10.31 8.62
N ALA A 68 -9.02 9.97 8.57
CA ALA A 68 -7.92 10.93 8.58
C ALA A 68 -7.66 11.57 7.19
N GLY A 69 -8.38 11.16 6.14
CA GLY A 69 -8.13 11.60 4.77
C GLY A 69 -6.76 11.20 4.24
N ALA A 70 -6.17 10.12 4.78
CA ALA A 70 -4.80 9.70 4.48
C ALA A 70 -4.73 8.59 3.40
N SER A 71 -5.83 8.35 2.68
CA SER A 71 -5.90 7.45 1.53
C SER A 71 -5.76 8.25 0.24
N ASP A 72 -4.69 7.99 -0.52
CA ASP A 72 -4.44 8.58 -1.84
C ASP A 72 -4.32 7.46 -2.88
N GLU A 73 -5.27 7.43 -3.81
CA GLU A 73 -5.33 6.44 -4.90
C GLU A 73 -4.18 6.55 -5.89
N GLY A 74 -3.50 7.71 -5.95
CA GLY A 74 -2.35 7.93 -6.82
C GLY A 74 -1.00 7.60 -6.17
N GLN A 75 -0.98 7.37 -4.85
CA GLN A 75 0.25 7.22 -4.07
C GLN A 75 0.29 5.88 -3.33
N PHE A 76 0.54 4.82 -4.10
CA PHE A 76 0.70 3.46 -3.58
C PHE A 76 2.05 2.88 -3.97
N ILE A 77 2.56 2.00 -3.11
CA ILE A 77 3.79 1.23 -3.35
C ILE A 77 3.38 -0.08 -4.01
N VAL A 78 4.03 -0.41 -5.13
CA VAL A 78 3.68 -1.54 -6.00
C VAL A 78 4.65 -2.69 -5.83
#